data_AF-A0A7C4TE80-F1
#
_entry.id   AF-A0A7C4TE80-F1
#
_cell.length_a   1.000
_cell.length_b   1.000
_cell.length_c   1.000
_cell.angle_alpha   90.00
_cell.angle_beta   90.00
_cell.angle_gamma   90.00
#
_symmetry.space_group_name_H-M   'P 1'
#
loop_
_entity.id
_entity.type
_entity.pdbx_description
1 polymer ?
#
loop_
_entity_poly.entity_id
_entity_poly.type
_entity_poly.pdbx_seq_one_letter_code
_entity_poly.pdbx_strand_id
1 'polypeptide(L)'
;MRVCRVQPDVPAVTRAFDYLVPESLSAALHVGVVVRVPLHGRRVRGWVLADAVEPATTPDRLVAVHAVVSAGPPADVVELAIWAAHRFAGPVTAFLRAASPPNVVSGDRAPEPATALHPVAAPPSELPAPWPDAPVRVVTWPPAADRRGLVRSLCASEGSTLVLVPEPARAGPLVRAIAGEGREVLHHHSDLPDRARTEVWDAARRGAQVVVGGRGAVWLPLPDLASVVVLDERDEALQEERAPTWHGRDVALERARRAGATATLVSPVPSPEALAVPQAATVTPVPGALRAGWPILD
;
A
#
# COMPACT_ATOMS: atom_id res chain seq x y z
N MET A 1 22.42 11.67 23.19
CA MET A 1 21.12 11.24 23.72
C MET A 1 20.18 11.09 22.53
N ARG A 2 19.75 9.87 22.20
CA ARG A 2 18.84 9.63 21.07
C ARG A 2 17.40 9.70 21.56
N VAL A 3 16.56 10.44 20.84
CA VAL A 3 15.15 10.64 21.16
C VAL A 3 14.32 10.26 19.94
N CYS A 4 13.21 9.57 20.16
CA CYS A 4 12.26 9.22 19.12
C CYS A 4 10.87 9.77 19.44
N ARG A 5 10.08 10.07 18.42
CA ARG A 5 8.68 10.49 18.56
C ARG A 5 7.76 9.30 18.33
N VAL A 6 6.88 9.03 19.28
CA VAL A 6 5.98 7.89 19.25
C VAL A 6 4.53 8.37 19.26
N GLN A 7 3.70 7.80 18.38
CA GLN A 7 2.26 7.91 18.44
C GLN A 7 1.70 6.76 19.29
N PRO A 8 1.15 7.03 20.48
CA PRO A 8 0.55 5.99 21.30
C PRO A 8 -0.70 5.41 20.65
N ASP A 9 -0.87 4.10 20.78
CA ASP A 9 -2.05 3.38 20.32
C ASP A 9 -3.16 3.41 21.39
N VAL A 10 -3.64 4.61 21.71
CA VAL A 10 -4.64 4.81 22.77
C VAL A 10 -5.79 5.63 22.19
N PRO A 11 -7.06 5.20 22.37
CA PRO A 11 -8.22 5.97 21.97
C PRO A 11 -8.18 7.41 22.52
N ALA A 12 -8.66 8.37 21.73
CA ALA A 12 -8.67 9.81 22.05
C ALA A 12 -7.29 10.48 22.23
N VAL A 13 -6.18 9.75 22.16
CA VAL A 13 -4.83 10.34 22.16
C VAL A 13 -4.41 10.61 20.72
N THR A 14 -4.56 11.86 20.29
CA THR A 14 -4.31 12.27 18.90
C THR A 14 -2.90 12.82 18.68
N ARG A 15 -2.16 13.15 19.74
CA ARG A 15 -0.81 13.69 19.67
C ARG A 15 0.26 12.61 19.85
N ALA A 16 1.41 12.82 19.24
CA ALA A 16 2.63 12.06 19.48
C ALA A 16 3.45 12.67 20.63
N PHE A 17 4.35 11.89 21.21
CA PHE A 17 5.19 12.28 22.35
C PHE A 17 6.63 11.83 22.12
N ASP A 18 7.58 12.58 22.66
CA ASP A 18 9.00 12.29 22.54
C ASP A 18 9.46 11.38 23.70
N TYR A 19 10.28 10.39 23.38
CA TYR A 19 10.78 9.38 24.32
C TYR A 19 12.28 9.18 24.16
N LEU A 20 12.94 8.87 25.26
CA LEU A 20 14.34 8.47 25.28
C LEU A 20 14.52 7.08 24.65
N VAL A 21 15.54 6.93 23.80
CA VAL A 21 15.93 5.63 23.23
C VAL A 21 17.09 5.04 24.06
N PRO A 22 16.86 3.94 24.81
CA PRO A 22 17.94 3.24 25.50
C PRO A 22 18.96 2.66 24.51
N GLU A 23 20.24 2.61 24.90
CA GLU A 23 21.31 2.05 24.07
C GLU A 23 21.02 0.59 23.66
N SER A 24 20.44 -0.20 24.57
CA SER A 24 20.04 -1.59 24.31
C SER A 24 18.97 -1.76 23.23
N LEU A 25 18.19 -0.72 22.93
CA LEU A 25 17.17 -0.73 21.88
C LEU A 25 17.61 0.00 20.62
N SER A 26 18.79 0.62 20.62
CA SER A 26 19.24 1.53 19.56
C SER A 26 19.29 0.84 18.19
N ALA A 27 19.81 -0.38 18.11
CA ALA A 27 19.91 -1.10 16.83
C ALA A 27 18.54 -1.50 16.23
N ALA A 28 17.55 -1.81 17.09
CA ALA A 28 16.23 -2.27 16.65
C ALA A 28 15.25 -1.12 16.39
N LEU A 29 15.48 0.05 16.99
CA LEU A 29 14.58 1.19 16.87
C LEU A 29 14.77 1.90 15.53
N HIS A 30 13.69 2.04 14.77
CA HIS A 30 13.61 2.82 13.54
C HIS A 30 12.16 3.30 13.34
N VAL A 31 11.94 4.24 12.43
CA VAL A 31 10.58 4.70 12.08
C VAL A 31 9.72 3.51 11.66
N GLY A 32 8.49 3.46 12.19
CA GLY A 32 7.52 2.42 11.88
C GLY A 32 7.40 1.30 12.91
N VAL A 33 8.47 0.98 13.64
CA VAL A 33 8.43 -0.12 14.60
C VAL A 33 7.39 0.12 15.69
N VAL A 34 6.78 -0.98 16.13
CA VAL A 34 5.84 -0.96 17.23
C VAL A 34 6.63 -1.06 18.52
N VAL A 35 6.47 -0.08 19.40
CA VAL A 35 7.14 -0.01 20.71
C VAL A 35 6.14 -0.14 21.85
N ARG A 36 6.67 -0.42 23.03
CA ARG A 36 5.97 -0.26 24.31
C ARG A 36 6.53 0.97 25.02
N VAL A 37 5.66 1.93 25.35
CA VAL A 37 6.05 3.18 26.03
C VAL A 37 5.21 3.43 27.28
N PRO A 38 5.75 4.13 28.29
CA PRO A 38 4.96 4.61 29.42
C PRO A 38 4.09 5.81 29.01
N LEU A 39 2.83 5.79 29.41
CA LEU A 39 1.89 6.91 29.25
C LEU A 39 0.92 6.91 30.45
N HIS A 40 0.94 7.99 31.24
CA HIS A 40 0.11 8.16 32.44
C HIS A 40 0.10 6.92 33.37
N GLY A 41 1.29 6.40 33.71
CA GLY A 41 1.46 5.25 34.60
C GLY A 41 1.13 3.88 34.00
N ARG A 42 0.73 3.81 32.73
CA ARG A 42 0.45 2.55 32.00
C ARG A 42 1.49 2.30 30.91
N ARG A 43 1.69 1.03 30.55
CA ARG A 43 2.55 0.64 29.41
C ARG A 43 1.69 0.38 28.17
N VAL A 44 1.71 1.28 27.21
CA VAL A 44 0.87 1.24 26.00
C VAL A 44 1.71 0.97 24.76
N ARG A 45 1.12 0.32 23.76
CA ARG A 45 1.74 0.18 22.43
C ARG A 45 1.75 1.54 21.74
N GLY A 46 2.65 1.71 20.78
CA GLY A 46 2.67 2.87 19.88
C GLY A 46 3.59 2.62 18.70
N TRP A 47 3.55 3.50 17.71
CA TRP A 47 4.43 3.46 16.55
C TRP A 47 5.45 4.59 16.62
N VAL A 48 6.71 4.29 16.30
CA VAL A 48 7.72 5.34 16.12
C VAL A 48 7.40 6.10 14.82
N LEU A 49 7.09 7.40 14.93
CA LEU A 49 6.82 8.27 13.78
C LEU A 49 8.07 8.97 13.26
N ALA A 50 9.01 9.27 14.15
CA ALA A 50 10.28 9.91 13.80
C ALA A 50 11.36 9.47 14.78
N ASP A 51 12.60 9.47 14.32
CA ASP A 51 13.77 9.09 15.09
C ASP A 51 14.82 10.21 15.02
N ALA A 52 15.73 10.23 16.00
CA ALA A 52 16.74 11.28 16.18
C ALA A 52 16.13 12.70 16.18
N VAL A 53 15.00 12.89 16.88
CA VAL A 53 14.31 14.19 16.97
C VAL A 53 14.91 15.07 18.07
N GLU A 54 14.88 16.39 17.85
CA GLU A 54 15.08 17.35 18.95
C GLU A 54 13.85 17.31 19.87
N PRO A 55 14.00 17.08 21.19
CA PRO A 55 12.87 16.94 22.08
C PRO A 55 12.11 18.26 22.26
N ALA A 56 10.79 18.20 22.22
CA ALA A 56 9.92 19.35 22.48
C ALA A 56 9.89 19.78 23.97
N THR A 57 10.60 19.07 24.86
CA THR A 57 10.65 19.32 26.30
C THR A 57 12.06 19.14 26.84
N THR A 58 12.26 19.46 28.12
CA THR A 58 13.58 19.36 28.74
C THR A 58 14.00 17.88 28.92
N PRO A 59 15.28 17.55 28.70
CA PRO A 59 15.79 16.18 28.76
C PRO A 59 15.44 15.38 30.02
N ASP A 60 15.36 16.05 31.18
CA ASP A 60 15.05 15.47 32.50
C ASP A 60 13.61 14.94 32.62
N ARG A 61 12.69 15.41 31.76
CA ARG A 61 11.29 14.99 31.74
C ARG A 61 11.01 13.83 30.78
N LEU A 62 11.99 13.48 29.94
CA LEU A 62 11.81 12.40 28.99
C LEU A 62 11.85 11.05 29.71
N VAL A 63 10.91 10.19 29.34
CA VAL A 63 10.88 8.81 29.82
C VAL A 63 11.36 7.89 28.70
N ALA A 64 12.01 6.79 29.05
CA ALA A 64 12.55 5.84 28.10
C ALA A 64 11.47 4.95 27.45
N VAL A 65 11.70 4.60 26.18
CA VAL A 65 11.03 3.47 25.52
C VAL A 65 11.32 2.19 26.30
N HIS A 66 10.29 1.37 26.53
CA HIS A 66 10.42 0.16 27.34
C HIS A 66 10.90 -1.05 26.52
N ALA A 67 10.36 -1.23 25.31
CA ALA A 67 10.71 -2.34 24.42
C ALA A 67 10.30 -2.05 22.97
N VAL A 68 11.01 -2.65 22.01
CA VAL A 68 10.51 -2.87 20.64
C VAL A 68 9.71 -4.17 20.64
N VAL A 69 8.47 -4.14 20.14
CA VAL A 69 7.49 -5.23 20.27
C VAL A 69 7.27 -5.97 18.97
N SER A 70 7.27 -5.27 17.84
CA SER A 70 7.00 -5.83 16.52
C SER A 70 7.58 -4.94 15.44
N ALA A 71 7.91 -5.52 14.28
CA ALA A 71 7.99 -4.77 13.04
C ALA A 71 6.66 -4.02 12.80
N GLY A 72 6.72 -2.94 12.03
CA GLY A 72 5.58 -2.14 11.62
C GLY A 72 5.80 -1.52 10.24
N PRO A 73 4.90 -0.63 9.79
CA PRO A 73 4.98 -0.05 8.45
C PRO A 73 6.31 0.70 8.25
N PRO A 74 6.98 0.58 7.09
CA PRO A 74 8.20 1.31 6.79
C PRO A 74 7.94 2.83 6.71
N ALA A 75 9.02 3.62 6.71
CA ALA A 75 8.94 5.07 6.83
C ALA A 75 8.06 5.73 5.75
N ASP A 76 8.16 5.29 4.49
CA ASP A 76 7.33 5.75 3.38
C ASP A 76 5.83 5.49 3.61
N VAL A 77 5.49 4.33 4.19
CA VAL A 77 4.11 3.97 4.54
C VAL A 77 3.62 4.72 5.79
N VAL A 78 4.51 5.01 6.74
CA VAL A 78 4.21 5.89 7.89
C VAL A 78 3.87 7.30 7.40
N GLU A 79 4.65 7.85 6.47
CA GLU A 79 4.37 9.16 5.87
C GLU A 79 3.06 9.15 5.06
N LEU A 80 2.77 8.06 4.34
CA LEU A 80 1.48 7.87 3.66
C LEU A 80 0.32 7.84 4.65
N ALA A 81 0.46 7.16 5.79
CA ALA A 81 -0.54 7.10 6.84
C ALA A 81 -0.81 8.47 7.47
N ILE A 82 0.24 9.29 7.68
CA ILE A 82 0.13 10.67 8.16
C ILE A 82 -0.62 11.54 7.14
N TRP A 83 -0.29 11.41 5.85
CA TRP A 83 -1.02 12.11 4.79
C TRP A 83 -2.48 11.69 4.72
N ALA A 84 -2.78 10.40 4.83
CA ALA A 84 -4.14 9.89 4.77
C ALA A 84 -4.96 10.39 5.98
N ALA A 85 -4.35 10.44 7.17
CA ALA A 85 -4.95 11.03 8.35
C ALA A 85 -5.41 12.48 8.11
N HIS A 86 -4.56 13.29 7.47
CA HIS A 86 -4.92 14.65 7.10
C HIS A 86 -5.98 14.69 5.98
N ARG A 87 -5.77 13.92 4.90
CA ARG A 87 -6.62 13.92 3.69
C ARG A 87 -8.05 13.46 3.96
N PHE A 88 -8.23 12.50 4.87
CA PHE A 88 -9.51 11.89 5.20
C PHE A 88 -10.00 12.28 6.60
N ALA A 89 -9.39 13.30 7.23
CA ALA A 89 -9.77 13.81 8.54
C ALA A 89 -9.93 12.71 9.61
N GLY A 90 -8.97 11.78 9.66
CA GLY A 90 -8.98 10.60 10.53
C GLY A 90 -7.80 10.54 11.50
N PRO A 91 -7.88 9.73 12.57
CA PRO A 91 -6.74 9.51 13.45
C PRO A 91 -5.66 8.71 12.71
N VAL A 92 -4.40 9.17 12.78
CA VAL A 92 -3.24 8.48 12.17
C VAL A 92 -3.11 7.02 12.65
N THR A 93 -3.53 6.71 13.87
CA THR A 93 -3.51 5.36 14.43
C THR A 93 -4.43 4.38 13.69
N ALA A 94 -5.49 4.85 13.04
CA ALA A 94 -6.33 3.98 12.20
C ALA A 94 -5.57 3.49 10.96
N PHE A 95 -4.84 4.40 10.30
CA PHE A 95 -4.03 4.09 9.12
C PHE A 95 -2.78 3.30 9.48
N LEU A 96 -2.10 3.63 10.59
CA LEU A 96 -0.96 2.85 11.09
C LEU A 96 -1.37 1.42 11.46
N ARG A 97 -2.57 1.21 12.03
CA ARG A 97 -3.13 -0.13 12.23
C ARG A 97 -3.39 -0.86 10.93
N ALA A 98 -4.01 -0.20 9.95
CA ALA A 98 -4.24 -0.80 8.64
C ALA A 98 -2.93 -1.20 7.93
N ALA A 99 -1.85 -0.46 8.19
CA ALA A 99 -0.52 -0.71 7.66
C ALA A 99 0.36 -1.64 8.51
N SER A 100 -0.15 -2.14 9.63
CA SER A 100 0.59 -3.04 10.53
C SER A 100 0.09 -4.49 10.38
N PRO A 101 0.97 -5.48 10.65
CA PRO A 101 0.53 -6.87 10.69
C PRO A 101 -0.46 -7.08 11.85
N PRO A 102 -1.45 -7.98 11.70
CA PRO A 102 -2.39 -8.31 12.78
C PRO A 102 -1.69 -8.94 14.00
N ASN A 103 -0.69 -9.78 13.75
CA ASN A 103 0.12 -10.43 14.78
C ASN A 103 1.53 -9.83 14.84
N VAL A 104 2.26 -10.18 15.90
CA VAL A 104 3.66 -9.76 16.09
C VAL A 104 4.54 -10.37 15.00
N VAL A 105 5.37 -9.54 14.39
CA VAL A 105 6.41 -9.91 13.43
C VAL A 105 7.77 -9.49 14.00
N SER A 106 8.80 -10.33 13.85
CA SER A 106 10.15 -10.00 14.35
C SER A 106 10.63 -8.68 13.73
N GLY A 107 11.14 -7.81 14.60
CA GLY A 107 11.62 -6.47 14.27
C GLY A 107 12.99 -6.42 13.62
N ASP A 108 13.57 -7.57 13.25
CA ASP A 108 14.79 -7.61 12.45
C ASP A 108 14.62 -6.71 11.24
N ARG A 109 15.69 -5.96 10.90
CA ARG A 109 15.70 -4.96 9.82
C ARG A 109 14.98 -5.54 8.60
N ALA A 110 14.14 -4.73 7.94
CA ALA A 110 13.46 -5.14 6.72
C ALA A 110 14.47 -5.85 5.79
N PRO A 111 14.12 -7.03 5.24
CA PRO A 111 15.00 -7.76 4.34
C PRO A 111 15.53 -6.80 3.27
N GLU A 112 16.77 -7.01 2.82
CA GLU A 112 17.23 -6.26 1.64
C GLU A 112 16.23 -6.50 0.49
N PRO A 113 15.81 -5.44 -0.23
CA PRO A 113 14.87 -5.59 -1.32
C PRO A 113 15.41 -6.62 -2.30
N ALA A 114 14.64 -7.67 -2.55
CA ALA A 114 14.95 -8.60 -3.63
C ALA A 114 14.98 -7.82 -4.95
N THR A 115 15.83 -8.24 -5.87
CA THR A 115 15.89 -7.67 -7.22
C THR A 115 15.49 -8.77 -8.18
N ALA A 116 14.20 -8.85 -8.52
CA ALA A 116 13.72 -9.75 -9.57
C ALA A 116 13.56 -8.95 -10.87
N LEU A 117 14.10 -9.49 -11.95
CA LEU A 117 13.89 -9.00 -13.31
C LEU A 117 12.93 -9.95 -14.03
N HIS A 118 11.84 -9.40 -14.53
CA HIS A 118 10.82 -10.11 -15.31
C HIS A 118 10.74 -9.52 -16.72
N PRO A 119 10.44 -10.35 -17.74
CA PRO A 119 10.24 -9.86 -19.09
C PRO A 119 9.17 -8.76 -19.16
N VAL A 120 9.45 -7.71 -19.92
CA VAL A 120 8.44 -6.69 -20.24
C VAL A 120 7.41 -7.33 -21.16
N ALA A 121 6.17 -7.42 -20.69
CA ALA A 121 5.06 -7.86 -21.52
C ALA A 121 4.57 -6.68 -22.37
N ALA A 122 4.34 -6.92 -23.67
CA ALA A 122 3.75 -5.93 -24.54
C ALA A 122 2.31 -5.60 -24.11
N PRO A 123 1.85 -4.35 -24.23
CA PRO A 123 0.44 -4.02 -24.05
C PRO A 123 -0.45 -4.87 -24.98
N PRO A 124 -1.66 -5.25 -24.53
CA PRO A 124 -2.64 -5.92 -25.38
C PRO A 124 -2.86 -5.16 -26.70
N SER A 125 -3.05 -5.91 -27.79
CA SER A 125 -3.25 -5.34 -29.15
C SER A 125 -4.49 -4.46 -29.28
N GLU A 126 -5.42 -4.59 -28.32
CA GLU A 126 -6.62 -3.78 -28.19
C GLU A 126 -6.30 -2.34 -27.79
N LEU A 127 -5.14 -2.08 -27.19
CA LEU A 127 -4.73 -0.75 -26.76
C LEU A 127 -4.01 0.00 -27.89
N PRO A 128 -4.17 1.33 -27.99
CA PRO A 128 -3.50 2.13 -29.01
C PRO A 128 -1.98 2.15 -28.78
N ALA A 129 -1.23 2.20 -29.88
CA ALA A 129 0.19 2.47 -29.89
C ALA A 129 0.45 3.91 -30.40
N PRO A 130 1.44 4.64 -29.84
CA PRO A 130 2.33 4.22 -28.76
C PRO A 130 1.64 4.20 -27.39
N TRP A 131 2.12 3.33 -26.49
CA TRP A 131 1.67 3.31 -25.09
C TRP A 131 2.14 4.59 -24.38
N PRO A 132 1.27 5.35 -23.69
CA PRO A 132 1.64 6.65 -23.16
C PRO A 132 2.67 6.53 -22.04
N ASP A 133 3.73 7.32 -22.13
CA ASP A 133 4.65 7.54 -21.03
C ASP A 133 4.08 8.64 -20.12
N ALA A 134 3.35 8.22 -19.09
CA ALA A 134 2.69 9.10 -18.15
C ALA A 134 2.73 8.48 -16.74
N PRO A 135 2.91 9.29 -15.69
CA PRO A 135 2.95 8.79 -14.31
C PRO A 135 1.62 8.19 -13.89
N VAL A 136 0.51 8.66 -14.48
CA VAL A 136 -0.83 8.10 -14.28
C VAL A 136 -1.47 7.82 -15.63
N ARG A 137 -2.11 6.66 -15.75
CA ARG A 137 -2.88 6.23 -16.92
C ARG A 137 -4.30 5.89 -16.50
N VAL A 138 -5.28 6.37 -17.25
CA VAL A 138 -6.70 6.03 -17.04
C VAL A 138 -7.17 5.23 -18.25
N VAL A 139 -7.29 3.92 -18.07
CA VAL A 139 -7.59 2.97 -19.13
C VAL A 139 -9.07 2.61 -19.08
N THR A 140 -9.79 2.97 -20.13
CA THR A 140 -11.11 2.39 -20.38
C THR A 140 -10.95 0.94 -20.77
N TRP A 141 -11.53 -0.02 -20.05
CA TRP A 141 -11.40 -1.44 -20.40
C TRP A 141 -12.75 -2.15 -20.39
N PRO A 142 -13.20 -2.71 -21.53
CA PRO A 142 -14.49 -3.37 -21.63
C PRO A 142 -14.63 -4.55 -20.65
N PRO A 143 -15.81 -4.80 -20.07
CA PRO A 143 -16.01 -5.89 -19.11
C PRO A 143 -15.68 -7.28 -19.67
N ALA A 144 -15.96 -7.53 -20.94
CA ALA A 144 -15.73 -8.83 -21.58
C ALA A 144 -14.30 -9.02 -22.15
N ALA A 145 -13.47 -7.97 -22.16
CA ALA A 145 -12.10 -8.04 -22.67
C ALA A 145 -11.17 -8.76 -21.67
N ASP A 146 -10.03 -9.30 -22.15
CA ASP A 146 -9.11 -10.06 -21.29
C ASP A 146 -8.39 -9.16 -20.26
N ARG A 147 -8.99 -9.06 -19.08
CA ARG A 147 -8.44 -8.34 -17.93
C ARG A 147 -7.10 -8.93 -17.46
N ARG A 148 -6.87 -10.24 -17.62
CA ARG A 148 -5.63 -10.88 -17.15
C ARG A 148 -4.45 -10.50 -18.01
N GLY A 149 -4.61 -10.55 -19.33
CA GLY A 149 -3.62 -10.06 -20.29
C GLY A 149 -3.25 -8.60 -20.04
N LEU A 150 -4.26 -7.73 -19.81
CA LEU A 150 -4.02 -6.34 -19.44
C LEU A 150 -3.15 -6.21 -18.19
N VAL A 151 -3.57 -6.80 -17.05
CA VAL A 151 -2.83 -6.66 -15.79
C VAL A 151 -1.39 -7.16 -15.91
N ARG A 152 -1.19 -8.31 -16.57
CA ARG A 152 0.16 -8.88 -16.79
C ARG A 152 1.06 -7.91 -17.57
N SER A 153 0.52 -7.22 -18.58
CA SER A 153 1.27 -6.18 -19.32
C SER A 153 1.62 -4.94 -18.50
N LEU A 154 0.89 -4.69 -17.40
CA LEU A 154 1.10 -3.55 -16.51
C LEU A 154 2.00 -3.88 -15.30
N CYS A 155 2.33 -5.16 -15.09
CA CYS A 155 3.28 -5.55 -14.07
C CYS A 155 4.68 -5.03 -14.42
N ALA A 156 5.33 -4.39 -13.46
CA ALA A 156 6.69 -3.88 -13.63
C ALA A 156 7.66 -5.02 -13.97
N SER A 157 8.65 -4.73 -14.81
CA SER A 157 9.75 -5.65 -15.10
C SER A 157 10.75 -5.73 -13.95
N GLU A 158 10.86 -4.68 -13.15
CA GLU A 158 11.72 -4.60 -11.97
C GLU A 158 10.91 -3.98 -10.83
N GLY A 159 11.17 -4.42 -9.61
CA GLY A 159 10.46 -3.95 -8.43
C GLY A 159 9.08 -4.58 -8.22
N SER A 160 8.34 -4.06 -7.24
CA SER A 160 7.02 -4.58 -6.87
C SER A 160 5.89 -3.97 -7.69
N THR A 161 4.85 -4.77 -7.94
CA THR A 161 3.58 -4.31 -8.51
C THR A 161 2.44 -4.50 -7.51
N LEU A 162 1.67 -3.44 -7.24
CA LEU A 162 0.44 -3.53 -6.45
C LEU A 162 -0.79 -3.54 -7.37
N VAL A 163 -1.58 -4.61 -7.33
CA VAL A 163 -2.83 -4.75 -8.06
C VAL A 163 -4.00 -4.76 -7.08
N LEU A 164 -4.77 -3.67 -7.08
CA LEU A 164 -6.03 -3.59 -6.34
C LEU A 164 -7.17 -4.14 -7.18
N VAL A 165 -7.99 -4.97 -6.56
CA VAL A 165 -9.20 -5.54 -7.16
C VAL A 165 -10.37 -5.42 -6.18
N PRO A 166 -11.62 -5.20 -6.65
CA PRO A 166 -12.77 -5.06 -5.75
C PRO A 166 -13.11 -6.35 -5.00
N GLU A 167 -13.06 -7.50 -5.68
CA GLU A 167 -13.36 -8.83 -5.13
C GLU A 167 -12.09 -9.69 -5.04
N PRO A 168 -11.18 -9.43 -4.09
CA PRO A 168 -9.89 -10.12 -4.06
C PRO A 168 -10.03 -11.63 -3.82
N ALA A 169 -11.04 -12.10 -3.09
CA ALA A 169 -11.29 -13.54 -2.92
C ALA A 169 -11.51 -14.27 -4.26
N ARG A 170 -11.97 -13.57 -5.31
CA ARG A 170 -12.21 -14.13 -6.65
C ARG A 170 -11.04 -13.93 -7.62
N ALA A 171 -9.95 -13.31 -7.17
CA ALA A 171 -8.78 -13.01 -8.00
C ALA A 171 -7.85 -14.22 -8.25
N GLY A 172 -8.20 -15.42 -7.76
CA GLY A 172 -7.38 -16.64 -7.92
C GLY A 172 -6.93 -16.93 -9.37
N PRO A 173 -7.79 -16.80 -10.41
CA PRO A 173 -7.36 -16.94 -11.80
C PRO A 173 -6.33 -15.90 -12.24
N LEU A 174 -6.41 -14.66 -11.74
CA LEU A 174 -5.42 -13.60 -12.01
C LEU A 174 -4.10 -13.91 -11.31
N VAL A 175 -4.15 -14.28 -10.03
CA VAL A 175 -2.97 -14.69 -9.24
C VAL A 175 -2.22 -15.83 -9.94
N ARG A 176 -2.93 -16.88 -10.38
CA ARG A 176 -2.31 -18.00 -11.11
C ARG A 176 -1.72 -17.58 -12.45
N ALA A 177 -2.37 -16.67 -13.18
CA ALA A 177 -1.88 -16.21 -14.48
C ALA A 177 -0.57 -15.43 -14.34
N ILE A 178 -0.44 -14.57 -13.31
CA ILE A 178 0.78 -13.81 -13.02
C ILE A 178 1.87 -14.75 -12.49
N ALA A 179 1.53 -15.66 -11.57
CA ALA A 179 2.48 -16.64 -11.04
C ALA A 179 3.02 -17.59 -12.13
N GLY A 180 2.21 -17.89 -13.15
CA GLY A 180 2.62 -18.67 -14.32
C GLY A 180 3.74 -18.02 -15.15
N GLU A 181 4.03 -16.73 -14.96
CA GLU A 181 5.19 -16.04 -15.54
C GLU A 181 6.48 -16.17 -14.70
N GLY A 182 6.44 -16.95 -13.61
CA GLY A 182 7.55 -17.07 -12.67
C GLY A 182 7.68 -15.90 -11.69
N ARG A 183 6.64 -15.06 -11.57
CA ARG A 183 6.58 -13.97 -10.59
C ARG A 183 6.16 -14.50 -9.21
N GLU A 184 6.78 -14.00 -8.14
CA GLU A 184 6.28 -14.22 -6.78
C GLU A 184 5.01 -13.38 -6.59
N VAL A 185 3.88 -14.02 -6.29
CA VAL A 185 2.59 -13.35 -6.15
C VAL A 185 2.07 -13.48 -4.72
N LEU A 186 1.83 -12.36 -4.06
CA LEU A 186 1.17 -12.32 -2.76
C LEU A 186 -0.32 -12.00 -2.93
N HIS A 187 -1.18 -12.83 -2.36
CA HIS A 187 -2.63 -12.63 -2.40
C HIS A 187 -3.12 -12.11 -1.05
N HIS A 188 -3.67 -10.89 -1.02
CA HIS A 188 -4.07 -10.22 0.22
C HIS A 188 -5.57 -9.83 0.22
N HIS A 189 -6.33 -10.31 1.21
CA HIS A 189 -7.69 -9.86 1.46
C HIS A 189 -8.09 -9.91 2.93
N SER A 190 -9.15 -9.19 3.29
CA SER A 190 -9.65 -9.08 4.66
C SER A 190 -10.11 -10.41 5.26
N ASP A 191 -10.63 -11.31 4.41
CA ASP A 191 -11.19 -12.59 4.87
C ASP A 191 -10.12 -13.64 5.18
N LEU A 192 -8.84 -13.34 4.88
CA LEU A 192 -7.75 -14.19 5.32
C LEU A 192 -7.64 -14.18 6.85
N PRO A 193 -7.36 -15.33 7.48
CA PRO A 193 -7.04 -15.37 8.90
C PRO A 193 -5.87 -14.45 9.25
N ASP A 194 -5.86 -13.93 10.48
CA ASP A 194 -4.83 -13.01 10.97
C ASP A 194 -3.39 -13.52 10.75
N ARG A 195 -3.20 -14.83 10.92
CA ARG A 195 -1.92 -15.49 10.63
C ARG A 195 -1.51 -15.34 9.16
N ALA A 196 -2.39 -15.68 8.22
CA ALA A 196 -2.11 -15.59 6.80
C ALA A 196 -1.87 -14.13 6.35
N ARG A 197 -2.66 -13.17 6.88
CA ARG A 197 -2.41 -11.74 6.62
C ARG A 197 -1.06 -11.28 7.17
N THR A 198 -0.64 -11.81 8.32
CA THR A 198 0.69 -11.52 8.90
C THR A 198 1.80 -12.10 8.03
N GLU A 199 1.67 -13.34 7.55
CA GLU A 199 2.63 -13.99 6.66
C GLU A 199 2.78 -13.22 5.33
N VAL A 200 1.66 -12.78 4.75
CA VAL A 200 1.66 -11.93 3.54
C VAL A 200 2.31 -10.57 3.82
N TRP A 201 2.00 -9.93 4.95
CA TRP A 201 2.58 -8.65 5.32
C TRP A 201 4.09 -8.74 5.52
N ASP A 202 4.58 -9.79 6.19
CA ASP A 202 6.00 -10.01 6.40
C ASP A 202 6.72 -10.36 5.09
N ALA A 203 6.11 -11.16 4.22
CA ALA A 203 6.64 -11.48 2.90
C ALA A 203 6.79 -10.25 2.01
N ALA A 204 5.83 -9.32 2.04
CA ALA A 204 5.82 -8.10 1.24
C ALA A 204 7.05 -7.21 1.53
N ARG A 205 7.59 -7.25 2.75
CA ARG A 205 8.79 -6.49 3.14
C ARG A 205 10.02 -6.83 2.31
N ARG A 206 10.04 -7.98 1.63
CA ARG A 206 11.15 -8.38 0.75
C ARG A 206 11.16 -7.62 -0.58
N GLY A 207 10.05 -7.04 -1.03
CA GLY A 207 9.97 -6.46 -2.38
C GLY A 207 10.03 -7.50 -3.50
N ALA A 208 10.17 -7.02 -4.74
CA ALA A 208 10.19 -7.77 -6.00
C ALA A 208 9.02 -8.73 -6.22
N GLN A 209 7.81 -8.31 -5.81
CA GLN A 209 6.62 -9.16 -5.81
C GLN A 209 5.45 -8.50 -6.52
N VAL A 210 4.51 -9.31 -6.98
CA VAL A 210 3.19 -8.82 -7.38
C VAL A 210 2.20 -9.06 -6.25
N VAL A 211 1.70 -8.00 -5.65
CA VAL A 211 0.59 -8.08 -4.69
C VAL A 211 -0.72 -7.98 -5.45
N VAL A 212 -1.61 -8.95 -5.30
CA VAL A 212 -3.00 -8.86 -5.74
C VAL A 212 -3.88 -8.83 -4.50
N GLY A 213 -4.70 -7.79 -4.33
CA GLY A 213 -5.53 -7.70 -3.14
C GLY A 213 -6.61 -6.63 -3.17
N GLY A 214 -7.40 -6.59 -2.09
CA GLY A 214 -8.42 -5.56 -1.91
C GLY A 214 -7.83 -4.23 -1.46
N ARG A 215 -8.68 -3.26 -1.13
CA ARG A 215 -8.27 -1.92 -0.67
C ARG A 215 -7.19 -1.91 0.42
N GLY A 216 -7.20 -2.84 1.37
CA GLY A 216 -6.21 -2.91 2.44
C GLY A 216 -4.77 -3.19 1.97
N ALA A 217 -4.60 -3.77 0.77
CA ALA A 217 -3.29 -4.09 0.22
C ALA A 217 -2.44 -2.83 -0.07
N VAL A 218 -3.07 -1.65 -0.21
CA VAL A 218 -2.35 -0.36 -0.38
C VAL A 218 -1.45 -0.01 0.80
N TRP A 219 -1.61 -0.68 1.94
CA TRP A 219 -0.84 -0.44 3.16
C TRP A 219 0.30 -1.45 3.39
N LEU A 220 0.43 -2.47 2.55
CA LEU A 220 1.50 -3.46 2.69
C LEU A 220 2.88 -2.82 2.44
N PRO A 221 3.94 -3.22 3.17
CA PRO A 221 5.29 -2.72 2.95
C PRO A 221 5.80 -3.20 1.59
N LEU A 222 6.09 -2.28 0.66
CA LEU A 222 6.63 -2.58 -0.67
C LEU A 222 7.76 -1.60 -0.94
N PRO A 223 9.01 -1.93 -0.55
CA PRO A 223 10.13 -0.99 -0.54
C PRO A 223 10.57 -0.52 -1.94
N ASP A 224 10.17 -1.24 -2.98
CA ASP A 224 10.56 -1.08 -4.38
C ASP A 224 9.33 -0.99 -5.30
N LEU A 225 8.23 -0.38 -4.81
CA LEU A 225 6.99 -0.22 -5.58
C LEU A 225 7.26 0.54 -6.89
N ALA A 226 7.04 -0.13 -8.02
CA ALA A 226 7.31 0.40 -9.36
C ALA A 226 6.04 0.55 -10.21
N SER A 227 5.01 -0.26 -9.95
CA SER A 227 3.72 -0.19 -10.65
C SER A 227 2.53 -0.37 -9.72
N VAL A 228 1.48 0.40 -9.95
CA VAL A 228 0.19 0.29 -9.27
C VAL A 228 -0.90 0.12 -10.32
N VAL A 229 -1.76 -0.88 -10.15
CA VAL A 229 -2.92 -1.12 -11.01
C VAL A 229 -4.17 -1.15 -10.12
N VAL A 230 -5.19 -0.37 -10.46
CA VAL A 230 -6.47 -0.37 -9.75
C VAL A 230 -7.55 -0.81 -10.73
N LEU A 231 -8.05 -2.04 -10.57
CA LEU A 231 -9.13 -2.57 -11.39
C LEU A 231 -10.49 -2.09 -10.88
N ASP A 232 -11.37 -1.77 -11.83
CA ASP A 232 -12.70 -1.23 -11.60
C ASP A 232 -12.63 -0.07 -10.57
N GLU A 233 -11.79 0.94 -10.84
CA GLU A 233 -11.35 1.95 -9.86
C GLU A 233 -12.45 2.71 -9.11
N ARG A 234 -13.66 2.70 -9.64
CA ARG A 234 -14.87 3.34 -9.08
C ARG A 234 -15.68 2.43 -8.13
N ASP A 235 -15.30 1.16 -8.01
CA ASP A 235 -16.07 0.16 -7.27
C ASP A 235 -16.06 0.47 -5.78
N GLU A 236 -17.25 0.49 -5.18
CA GLU A 236 -17.46 0.82 -3.76
C GLU A 236 -16.78 -0.18 -2.81
N ALA A 237 -16.49 -1.42 -3.24
CA ALA A 237 -15.72 -2.37 -2.45
C ALA A 237 -14.28 -1.90 -2.18
N LEU A 238 -13.78 -0.93 -2.96
CA LEU A 238 -12.50 -0.27 -2.70
C LEU A 238 -12.60 0.85 -1.66
N GLN A 239 -13.80 1.21 -1.18
CA GLN A 239 -14.03 2.18 -0.13
C GLN A 239 -14.03 1.53 1.27
N GLU A 240 -13.37 2.15 2.24
CA GLU A 240 -13.51 1.82 3.66
C GLU A 240 -14.82 2.40 4.19
N GLU A 241 -15.70 1.53 4.67
CA GLU A 241 -16.98 1.92 5.28
C GLU A 241 -16.82 2.45 6.71
N ARG A 242 -15.81 1.97 7.44
CA ARG A 242 -15.56 2.41 8.83
C ARG A 242 -14.86 3.76 8.85
N ALA A 243 -15.11 4.54 9.90
CA ALA A 243 -14.37 5.79 10.08
C ALA A 243 -12.88 5.52 10.43
N PRO A 244 -11.93 6.28 9.85
CA PRO A 244 -12.12 7.25 8.78
C PRO A 244 -12.40 6.57 7.44
N THR A 245 -13.33 7.12 6.65
CA THR A 245 -13.66 6.60 5.33
C THR A 245 -12.61 7.07 4.31
N TRP A 246 -12.08 6.15 3.52
CA TRP A 246 -11.08 6.40 2.49
C TRP A 246 -11.27 5.45 1.31
N HIS A 247 -10.82 5.85 0.13
CA HIS A 247 -10.91 5.02 -1.07
C HIS A 247 -9.53 4.47 -1.45
N GLY A 248 -9.43 3.17 -1.74
CA GLY A 248 -8.19 2.49 -2.09
C GLY A 248 -7.46 3.13 -3.26
N ARG A 249 -8.19 3.52 -4.31
CA ARG A 249 -7.67 4.31 -5.45
C ARG A 249 -6.88 5.54 -5.02
N ASP A 250 -7.44 6.38 -4.15
CA ASP A 250 -6.85 7.67 -3.80
C ASP A 250 -5.55 7.48 -3.02
N VAL A 251 -5.52 6.49 -2.11
CA VAL A 251 -4.30 6.11 -1.38
C VAL A 251 -3.26 5.50 -2.33
N ALA A 252 -3.69 4.68 -3.28
CA ALA A 252 -2.82 4.05 -4.26
C ALA A 252 -2.17 5.06 -5.21
N LEU A 253 -2.91 6.07 -5.66
CA LEU A 253 -2.41 7.19 -6.46
C LEU A 253 -1.36 8.00 -5.69
N GLU A 254 -1.64 8.39 -4.45
CA GLU A 254 -0.67 9.12 -3.64
C GLU A 254 0.58 8.27 -3.35
N ARG A 255 0.38 6.98 -3.08
CA ARG A 255 1.49 6.05 -2.84
C ARG A 255 2.37 5.92 -4.09
N ALA A 256 1.77 5.76 -5.27
CA ALA A 256 2.51 5.70 -6.53
C ALA A 256 3.31 6.99 -6.77
N ARG A 257 2.69 8.16 -6.54
CA ARG A 257 3.34 9.47 -6.66
C ARG A 257 4.56 9.60 -5.76
N ARG A 258 4.49 9.16 -4.50
CA ARG A 258 5.61 9.19 -3.55
C ARG A 258 6.74 8.24 -3.93
N ALA A 259 6.39 7.06 -4.44
CA ALA A 259 7.34 6.04 -4.86
C ALA A 259 7.97 6.32 -6.24
N GLY A 260 7.43 7.29 -7.01
CA GLY A 260 7.79 7.45 -8.42
C GLY A 260 7.30 6.29 -9.30
N ALA A 261 6.34 5.51 -8.82
CA ALA A 261 5.74 4.38 -9.53
C ALA A 261 4.72 4.88 -10.57
N THR A 262 4.51 4.07 -11.62
CA THR A 262 3.41 4.34 -12.55
C THR A 262 2.10 3.82 -11.98
N ALA A 263 1.04 4.64 -11.98
CA ALA A 263 -0.30 4.22 -11.62
C ALA A 263 -1.19 4.03 -12.85
N THR A 264 -1.90 2.91 -12.93
CA THR A 264 -2.88 2.64 -13.98
C THR A 264 -4.25 2.36 -13.35
N LEU A 265 -5.19 3.26 -13.61
CA LEU A 265 -6.58 3.12 -13.21
C LEU A 265 -7.36 2.48 -14.35
N VAL A 266 -7.97 1.32 -14.11
CA VAL A 266 -8.70 0.56 -15.12
C VAL A 266 -10.17 0.57 -14.77
N SER A 267 -11.03 0.94 -15.72
CA SER A 267 -12.49 0.88 -15.53
C SER A 267 -13.21 0.78 -16.87
N PRO A 268 -14.34 0.08 -16.98
CA PRO A 268 -15.20 0.18 -18.16
C PRO A 268 -15.77 1.59 -18.34
N VAL A 269 -15.96 2.33 -17.24
CA VAL A 269 -16.46 3.70 -17.21
C VAL A 269 -15.63 4.49 -16.21
N PRO A 270 -14.54 5.17 -16.63
CA PRO A 270 -13.71 5.95 -15.73
C PRO A 270 -14.51 7.00 -14.95
N SER A 271 -14.24 7.11 -13.65
CA SER A 271 -14.85 8.10 -12.79
C SER A 271 -14.36 9.53 -13.09
N PRO A 272 -15.14 10.57 -12.74
CA PRO A 272 -14.68 11.94 -12.79
C PRO A 272 -13.39 12.16 -11.98
N GLU A 273 -13.25 11.50 -10.83
CA GLU A 273 -12.06 11.56 -9.99
C GLU A 273 -10.82 11.03 -10.71
N ALA A 274 -10.95 9.89 -11.40
CA ALA A 274 -9.86 9.33 -12.21
C ALA A 274 -9.47 10.25 -13.37
N LEU A 275 -10.45 10.82 -14.07
CA LEU A 275 -10.22 11.75 -15.19
C LEU A 275 -9.67 13.11 -14.76
N ALA A 276 -9.89 13.51 -13.51
CA ALA A 276 -9.39 14.76 -12.94
C ALA A 276 -7.95 14.65 -12.40
N VAL A 277 -7.32 13.47 -12.43
CA VAL A 277 -5.95 13.30 -11.94
C VAL A 277 -4.98 14.12 -12.81
N PRO A 278 -4.16 15.01 -12.21
CA PRO A 278 -3.19 15.80 -12.95
C PRO A 278 -2.19 14.92 -13.70
N GLN A 279 -1.85 15.30 -14.93
CA GLN A 279 -0.87 14.60 -15.79
C GLN A 279 -1.28 13.15 -16.13
N ALA A 280 -2.56 12.79 -15.94
CA ALA A 280 -3.06 11.49 -16.36
C ALA A 280 -3.24 11.42 -17.88
N ALA A 281 -2.76 10.35 -18.49
CA ALA A 281 -3.06 10.01 -19.87
C ALA A 281 -4.30 9.11 -19.94
N THR A 282 -5.35 9.55 -20.64
CA THR A 282 -6.52 8.71 -20.90
C THR A 282 -6.25 7.80 -22.08
N VAL A 283 -6.54 6.51 -21.90
CA VAL A 283 -6.35 5.46 -22.90
C VAL A 283 -7.65 4.73 -23.13
N THR A 284 -8.09 4.69 -24.37
CA THR A 284 -9.27 3.91 -24.78
C THR A 284 -8.85 2.89 -25.83
N PRO A 285 -9.34 1.64 -25.76
CA PRO A 285 -9.08 0.62 -26.75
C PRO A 285 -9.48 1.06 -28.14
N VAL A 286 -8.88 0.44 -29.15
CA VAL A 286 -9.24 0.69 -30.55
C VAL A 286 -10.75 0.44 -30.75
N PRO A 287 -11.46 1.25 -31.59
CA PRO A 287 -12.92 1.24 -31.62
C PRO A 287 -13.58 -0.13 -31.86
N GLY A 288 -12.93 -1.01 -32.62
CA GLY A 288 -13.41 -2.39 -32.84
C GLY A 288 -13.38 -3.24 -31.57
N ALA A 289 -12.26 -3.20 -30.84
CA ALA A 289 -12.10 -3.92 -29.57
C ALA A 289 -13.02 -3.38 -28.48
N LEU A 290 -13.18 -2.05 -28.43
CA LEU A 290 -14.13 -1.40 -27.52
C LEU A 290 -15.54 -1.94 -27.75
N ARG A 291 -16.07 -1.87 -28.98
CA ARG A 291 -17.43 -2.34 -29.31
C ARG A 291 -17.63 -3.83 -29.03
N ALA A 292 -16.66 -4.68 -29.39
CA ALA A 292 -16.76 -6.12 -29.19
C ALA A 292 -16.76 -6.53 -27.71
N GLY A 293 -16.21 -5.70 -26.83
CA GLY A 293 -16.08 -6.00 -25.40
C GLY A 293 -17.28 -5.59 -24.53
N TRP A 294 -18.32 -4.95 -25.10
CA TRP A 294 -19.55 -4.64 -24.40
C TRP A 294 -20.61 -5.73 -24.64
N PRO A 295 -21.35 -6.17 -23.61
CA PRO A 295 -22.46 -7.09 -23.82
C PRO A 295 -23.51 -6.43 -24.71
N ILE A 296 -23.98 -7.17 -25.71
CA ILE A 296 -25.13 -6.80 -26.52
C ILE A 296 -26.37 -7.26 -25.72
N LEU A 297 -27.19 -6.30 -25.31
CA LEU A 297 -28.48 -6.58 -24.69
C LEU A 297 -29.52 -6.62 -25.81
N ASP A 298 -30.15 -7.78 -25.99
CA ASP A 298 -31.28 -7.98 -26.91
C ASP A 298 -32.61 -7.50 -26.29
#